data_AF-A0A7C4F2Q5-F1
#
_entry.id   AF-A0A7C4F2Q5-F1
#
_cell.length_a   1.000
_cell.length_b   1.000
_cell.length_c   1.000
_cell.angle_alpha   90.00
_cell.angle_beta   90.00
_cell.angle_gamma   90.00
#
_symmetry.space_group_name_H-M   'P 1'
#
loop_
_entity.id
_entity.type
_entity.pdbx_description
1 polymer ?
#
loop_
_entity_poly.entity_id
_entity_poly.type
_entity_poly.pdbx_seq_one_letter_code
_entity_poly.pdbx_strand_id
1 'polypeptide(L)'
;MDEELISKKELLELTGISYGQLYRWKRKSLIPDEWFIRKSTFTGQETFFPKARVLSRIEKILSMKEDASLDDLAHMFSPDCGSLSLDRDEVLRRGIALPDI
;
A
#
# COMPACT_ATOMS: atom_id res chain seq x y z
N MET A 1 -0.10 20.64 10.84
CA MET A 1 -0.94 19.56 11.40
C MET A 1 0.00 18.43 11.72
N ASP A 2 0.12 18.06 13.00
CA ASP A 2 0.94 16.93 13.41
C ASP A 2 0.40 15.65 12.78
N GLU A 3 1.23 14.98 11.99
CA GLU A 3 0.84 13.73 11.36
C GLU A 3 0.82 12.65 12.45
N GLU A 4 -0.36 12.10 12.74
CA GLU A 4 -0.53 11.08 13.77
C GLU A 4 0.31 9.86 13.40
N LEU A 5 1.16 9.42 14.34
CA LEU A 5 2.03 8.27 14.15
C LEU A 5 1.47 7.04 14.87
N ILE A 6 1.64 5.87 14.24
CA ILE A 6 1.28 4.58 14.82
C ILE A 6 2.54 3.70 14.94
N SER A 7 2.68 2.97 16.05
CA SER A 7 3.79 2.04 16.20
C SER A 7 3.64 0.84 15.26
N LYS A 8 4.76 0.19 14.91
CA LYS A 8 4.74 -1.07 14.14
C LYS A 8 3.83 -2.11 14.79
N LYS A 9 3.83 -2.20 16.13
CA LYS A 9 3.04 -3.19 16.86
C LYS A 9 1.55 -2.93 16.64
N GLU A 10 1.09 -1.72 16.91
CA GLU A 10 -0.31 -1.32 16.74
C GLU A 10 -0.75 -1.44 15.27
N LEU A 11 0.12 -1.12 14.32
CA LEU A 11 -0.17 -1.26 12.89
C LEU A 11 -0.52 -2.71 12.53
N LEU A 12 0.28 -3.67 13.00
CA LEU A 12 0.06 -5.10 12.75
C LEU A 12 -1.21 -5.59 13.44
N GLU A 13 -1.48 -5.13 14.66
CA GLU A 13 -2.70 -5.49 15.42
C GLU A 13 -3.97 -4.94 14.76
N LEU A 14 -3.97 -3.67 14.33
CA LEU A 14 -5.15 -3.04 13.70
C LEU A 14 -5.46 -3.60 12.31
N THR A 15 -4.43 -3.87 11.50
CA THR A 15 -4.62 -4.32 10.13
C THR A 15 -4.72 -5.84 10.00
N GLY A 16 -4.41 -6.59 11.06
CA GLY A 16 -4.41 -8.05 11.07
C GLY A 16 -3.31 -8.70 10.21
N ILE A 17 -2.36 -7.92 9.67
CA ILE A 17 -1.27 -8.46 8.86
C ILE A 17 -0.14 -8.97 9.75
N SER A 18 0.56 -10.00 9.28
CA SER A 18 1.79 -10.47 9.94
C SER A 18 2.98 -9.56 9.65
N TYR A 19 3.97 -9.55 10.55
CA TYR A 19 5.25 -8.87 10.33
C TYR A 19 5.94 -9.33 9.03
N GLY A 20 5.82 -10.61 8.68
CA GLY A 20 6.37 -11.16 7.44
C GLY A 20 5.71 -10.58 6.18
N GLN A 21 4.40 -10.28 6.21
CA GLN A 21 3.71 -9.60 5.11
C GLN A 21 4.22 -8.16 4.97
N LEU A 22 4.27 -7.41 6.07
CA LEU A 22 4.78 -6.04 6.07
C LEU A 22 6.21 -5.97 5.51
N TYR A 23 7.08 -6.91 5.90
CA TYR A 23 8.45 -6.99 5.40
C TYR A 23 8.52 -7.33 3.89
N ARG A 24 7.67 -8.26 3.41
CA ARG A 24 7.58 -8.56 1.97
C ARG A 24 7.12 -7.34 1.17
N TRP A 25 6.14 -6.59 1.68
CA TRP A 25 5.64 -5.38 1.02
C TRP A 25 6.69 -4.28 0.95
N LYS A 26 7.46 -4.10 2.02
CA LYS A 26 8.64 -3.22 2.01
C LYS A 26 9.61 -3.60 0.88
N ARG A 27 9.99 -4.88 0.78
CA ARG A 27 10.96 -5.35 -0.24
C ARG A 27 10.45 -5.21 -1.68
N LYS A 28 9.13 -5.20 -1.88
CA LYS A 28 8.48 -4.98 -3.17
C LYS A 28 8.18 -3.51 -3.46
N SER A 29 8.67 -2.59 -2.64
CA SER A 29 8.41 -1.15 -2.75
C SER A 29 6.92 -0.77 -2.70
N LEU A 30 6.07 -1.64 -2.13
CA LEU A 30 4.63 -1.37 -1.96
C LEU A 30 4.36 -0.34 -0.87
N ILE A 31 5.25 -0.25 0.11
CA ILE A 31 5.24 0.77 1.17
C ILE A 31 6.58 1.49 1.11
N PRO A 32 6.60 2.82 0.95
CA PRO A 32 7.84 3.59 0.88
C PRO A 32 8.70 3.42 2.14
N ASP A 33 10.02 3.29 1.96
CA ASP A 33 10.98 3.17 3.06
C ASP A 33 10.98 4.40 3.98
N GLU A 34 10.69 5.59 3.43
CA GLU A 34 10.54 6.83 4.18
C GLU A 34 9.43 6.79 5.26
N TRP A 35 8.44 5.90 5.12
CA TRP A 35 7.37 5.76 6.11
C TRP A 35 7.83 4.96 7.34
N PHE A 36 8.98 4.28 7.28
CA PHE A 36 9.55 3.51 8.39
C PHE A 36 10.39 4.43 9.29
N ILE A 37 9.72 5.23 10.11
CA ILE A 37 10.35 6.23 10.97
C ILE A 37 10.87 5.53 12.23
N ARG A 38 12.19 5.29 12.30
CA ARG A 38 12.81 4.74 13.51
C ARG A 38 12.99 5.84 14.55
N LYS A 39 12.44 5.63 15.75
CA LYS A 39 12.62 6.50 16.91
C LYS A 39 13.26 5.73 18.06
N SER A 40 14.21 6.37 18.74
CA SER A 40 14.72 5.90 20.02
C SER A 40 13.67 6.18 21.09
N THR A 41 13.27 5.15 21.80
CA THR A 41 12.34 5.16 22.92
C THR A 41 13.09 4.77 24.19
N PHE A 42 12.49 5.01 25.36
CA PHE A 42 13.12 4.70 26.65
C PHE A 42 13.47 3.20 26.80
N THR A 43 12.75 2.31 26.13
CA THR A 43 12.94 0.85 26.20
C THR A 43 13.67 0.26 24.99
N GLY A 44 14.08 1.07 24.01
CA GLY A 44 14.78 0.58 22.82
C GLY A 44 14.51 1.41 21.55
N GLN A 45 14.68 0.81 20.37
CA GLN A 45 14.31 1.45 19.10
C GLN A 45 12.96 0.91 18.63
N GLU A 46 12.02 1.81 18.39
CA GLU A 46 10.73 1.49 17.80
C GLU A 46 10.61 2.08 16.40
N THR A 47 9.78 1.46 15.57
CA THR A 47 9.45 1.97 14.23
C THR A 47 8.02 2.47 14.25
N PHE A 48 7.85 3.70 13.80
CA PHE A 48 6.58 4.39 13.68
C PHE A 48 6.27 4.64 12.21
N PHE A 49 4.97 4.77 11.92
CA PHE A 49 4.44 5.02 10.59
C PHE A 49 3.44 6.16 10.62
N PRO A 50 3.30 6.97 9.55
CA PRO A 50 2.21 7.93 9.41
C PRO A 50 0.88 7.18 9.33
N LYS A 51 0.09 7.22 10.42
CA LYS A 51 -1.05 6.35 10.69
C LYS A 51 -2.06 6.35 9.55
N ALA A 52 -2.54 7.53 9.14
CA ALA A 52 -3.53 7.64 8.08
C ALA A 52 -3.01 7.08 6.74
N ARG A 53 -1.78 7.45 6.33
CA ARG A 53 -1.21 7.03 5.04
C ARG A 53 -0.97 5.52 4.99
N VAL A 54 -0.39 4.96 6.06
CA VAL A 54 -0.04 3.53 6.10
C VAL A 54 -1.28 2.66 6.17
N LEU A 55 -2.32 3.05 6.92
CA LEU A 55 -3.56 2.28 7.02
C LEU A 55 -4.28 2.22 5.68
N SER A 56 -4.49 3.37 5.02
CA SER A 56 -5.11 3.41 3.68
C SER A 56 -4.31 2.61 2.65
N ARG A 57 -2.98 2.62 2.73
CA ARG A 57 -2.13 1.83 1.83
C ARG A 57 -2.29 0.34 2.07
N ILE A 58 -2.29 -0.11 3.33
CA ILE A 58 -2.45 -1.52 3.68
C ILE A 58 -3.84 -2.01 3.27
N GLU A 59 -4.89 -1.25 3.55
CA GLU A 59 -6.25 -1.58 3.13
C GLU A 59 -6.34 -1.76 1.61
N LYS A 60 -5.74 -0.85 0.83
CA LYS A 60 -5.67 -0.97 -0.63
C LYS A 60 -4.88 -2.21 -1.10
N ILE A 61 -3.79 -2.55 -0.43
CA ILE A 61 -3.03 -3.77 -0.76
C ILE A 61 -3.85 -5.02 -0.44
N LEU A 62 -4.60 -5.03 0.67
CA LEU A 62 -5.42 -6.15 1.07
C LEU A 62 -6.61 -6.35 0.13
N SER A 63 -7.33 -5.28 -0.24
CA SER A 63 -8.46 -5.37 -1.16
C SER A 63 -8.02 -5.87 -2.55
N MET A 64 -6.90 -5.37 -3.07
CA MET A 64 -6.43 -5.79 -4.38
C MET A 64 -5.79 -7.18 -4.40
N LYS A 65 -5.36 -7.73 -3.24
CA LYS A 65 -4.84 -9.10 -3.14
C LYS A 65 -5.94 -10.15 -3.41
N GLU A 66 -7.20 -9.79 -3.25
CA GLU A 66 -8.33 -10.68 -3.58
C GLU A 66 -8.47 -10.85 -5.11
N ASP A 67 -8.05 -9.84 -5.88
CA ASP A 67 -8.20 -9.80 -7.34
C ASP A 67 -6.88 -9.98 -8.12
N ALA A 68 -5.72 -9.73 -7.51
CA ALA A 68 -4.42 -9.68 -8.19
C ALA A 68 -3.24 -10.20 -7.33
N SER A 69 -2.15 -10.61 -8.00
CA SER A 69 -0.95 -11.10 -7.31
C SER A 69 -0.12 -9.95 -6.71
N LEU A 70 0.67 -10.24 -5.65
CA LEU A 70 1.54 -9.23 -5.03
C LEU A 70 2.63 -8.69 -5.97
N ASP A 71 2.95 -9.40 -7.04
CA ASP A 71 3.87 -8.93 -8.08
C ASP A 71 3.20 -7.90 -9.00
N ASP A 72 1.93 -8.13 -9.39
CA ASP A 72 1.17 -7.18 -10.21
C ASP A 72 0.95 -5.86 -9.48
N LEU A 73 0.65 -5.91 -8.18
CA LEU A 73 0.49 -4.72 -7.35
C LEU A 73 1.79 -3.91 -7.26
N ALA A 74 2.93 -4.58 -7.13
CA ALA A 74 4.22 -3.89 -7.07
C ALA A 74 4.47 -3.09 -8.36
N HIS A 75 4.02 -3.61 -9.49
CA HIS A 75 4.14 -2.91 -10.77
C HIS A 75 3.26 -1.66 -10.85
N MET A 76 2.05 -1.70 -10.28
CA MET A 76 1.10 -0.57 -10.24
C MET A 76 1.52 0.55 -9.27
N PHE A 77 2.24 0.23 -8.20
CA PHE A 77 2.71 1.21 -7.20
C PHE A 77 4.15 1.71 -7.44
N SER A 78 4.88 1.11 -8.38
CA SER A 78 6.24 1.53 -8.73
C SER A 78 6.21 2.83 -9.55
N PRO A 79 7.05 3.84 -9.24
CA PRO A 79 7.08 5.11 -9.98
C PRO A 79 7.56 4.96 -11.44
N ASP A 80 8.16 3.83 -11.82
CA ASP A 80 8.65 3.54 -13.18
C ASP A 80 7.57 3.06 -14.17
N CYS A 81 6.29 3.13 -13.83
CA CYS A 81 5.22 3.07 -14.83
C CYS A 81 4.13 4.11 -14.53
N GLY A 82 4.53 5.39 -14.58
CA GLY A 82 3.62 6.53 -14.64
C GLY A 82 2.83 6.63 -15.94
N SER A 83 2.25 5.53 -16.43
CA SER A 83 1.19 5.56 -17.45
C SER A 83 0.35 4.28 -17.42
N LEU A 84 -0.25 3.96 -16.27
CA LEU A 84 -1.61 3.45 -16.30
C LEU A 84 -2.56 4.61 -15.99
N SER A 85 -2.58 5.57 -16.92
CA SER A 85 -3.87 6.11 -17.36
C SER A 85 -4.71 4.86 -17.65
N LEU A 86 -5.71 4.56 -16.82
CA LEU A 86 -6.80 3.74 -17.31
C LEU A 86 -7.47 4.59 -18.39
N ASP A 87 -6.89 4.53 -19.60
CA ASP A 87 -7.46 5.15 -20.77
C ASP A 87 -8.85 4.54 -20.92
N ARG A 88 -9.83 5.42 -21.09
CA ARG A 88 -11.25 5.06 -21.22
C ARG A 88 -11.45 3.96 -22.29
N ASP A 89 -10.52 3.82 -23.23
CA ASP A 89 -10.44 2.77 -24.24
C ASP A 89 -10.24 1.34 -23.71
N GLU A 90 -9.55 1.11 -22.59
CA GLU A 90 -9.37 -0.25 -22.06
C GLU A 90 -10.65 -0.79 -21.41
N VAL A 91 -11.49 0.12 -20.90
CA VAL A 91 -12.85 -0.20 -20.42
C VAL A 91 -13.77 -0.59 -21.58
N LEU A 92 -13.60 0.03 -22.75
CA LEU A 92 -14.38 -0.28 -23.96
C LEU A 92 -13.98 -1.64 -24.58
N ARG A 93 -12.70 -2.02 -24.55
CA ARG A 93 -12.22 -3.31 -25.11
C ARG A 93 -12.71 -4.54 -24.37
N ARG A 94 -13.02 -4.43 -23.08
CA ARG A 94 -13.59 -5.53 -22.29
C ARG A 94 -15.11 -5.70 -22.47
N GLY A 95 -15.75 -4.91 -23.34
CA GLY A 95 -17.15 -5.09 -23.71
C GLY A 95 -18.15 -4.82 -22.58
N ILE A 96 -17.79 -3.99 -21.60
CA ILE A 96 -18.64 -3.69 -20.44
C ILE A 96 -19.64 -2.55 -20.73
N ALA A 97 -19.39 -1.72 -21.75
CA ALA A 97 -20.31 -0.66 -22.15
C ALA A 97 -20.51 -0.63 -23.66
N LEU A 98 -21.78 -0.60 -24.07
CA LEU A 98 -22.19 -0.24 -25.43
C LEU A 98 -22.06 1.28 -25.58
N PRO A 99 -21.54 1.80 -26.72
CA PRO A 99 -21.60 3.22 -27.00
C PRO A 99 -23.08 3.62 -27.15
N ASP A 100 -23.51 4.60 -26.36
CA ASP A 100 -24.75 5.32 -26.64
C ASP A 100 -24.60 6.08 -27.97
N ILE A 101 -25.69 6.03 -28.73
CA ILE A 101 -25.92 6.43 -30.14
C ILE A 101 -25.32 7.80 -30.52
#